data_AF-A0A239LDF7-F1
#
_entry.id   AF-A0A239LDF7-F1
#
_cell.length_a   1.000
_cell.length_b   1.000
_cell.length_c   1.000
_cell.angle_alpha   90.00
_cell.angle_beta   90.00
_cell.angle_gamma   90.00
#
_symmetry.space_group_name_H-M   'P 1'
#
loop_
_entity.id
_entity.type
_entity.pdbx_description
1 polymer ?
#
loop_
_entity_poly.entity_id
_entity_poly.type
_entity_poly.pdbx_seq_one_letter_code
_entity_poly.pdbx_strand_id
1 'polypeptide(L)'
;MKIFRNRFVWVAVILLAVSAGAAVLANSGGSEAKPADVRGQILAKMRSTLEQVDPGQHNHAGHQATAAESSVVCGVHVYGYEPADATAVASVRTVYGFHLCGVAEARRPWDVAVKLAGPLIMDMSADPPGIQVVEATADTMYIDRLKEMFPPSYAELAQKEALPGPEMSELRRRYDDAAGL
;
A
#
# COMPACT_ATOMS: atom_id res chain seq x y z
N MET A 1 -38.12 18.74 -57.44
CA MET A 1 -38.24 19.08 -56.00
C MET A 1 -38.19 17.82 -55.13
N LYS A 2 -37.04 17.12 -55.02
CA LYS A 2 -36.92 15.88 -54.20
C LYS A 2 -35.51 15.62 -53.60
N ILE A 3 -34.59 16.59 -53.59
CA ILE A 3 -33.21 16.39 -53.08
C ILE A 3 -32.98 17.06 -51.71
N PHE A 4 -33.70 18.14 -51.37
CA PHE A 4 -33.56 18.83 -50.08
C PHE A 4 -34.09 18.03 -48.89
N ARG A 5 -35.07 17.13 -49.10
CA ARG A 5 -35.70 16.37 -48.02
C ARG A 5 -34.76 15.35 -47.37
N ASN A 6 -33.67 14.97 -48.04
CA ASN A 6 -32.70 13.98 -47.53
C ASN A 6 -31.54 14.63 -46.75
N ARG A 7 -31.15 15.87 -47.08
CA ARG A 7 -30.05 16.56 -46.36
C ARG A 7 -30.43 16.92 -44.92
N PHE A 8 -31.67 17.34 -44.69
CA PHE A 8 -32.15 17.64 -43.32
C PHE A 8 -32.25 16.39 -42.45
N VAL A 9 -32.59 15.24 -43.04
CA VAL A 9 -32.60 13.95 -42.33
C VAL A 9 -31.19 13.56 -41.91
N TRP A 10 -30.20 13.68 -42.80
CA TRP A 10 -28.81 13.41 -42.47
C TRP A 10 -28.25 14.36 -41.41
N VAL A 11 -28.59 15.65 -41.46
CA VAL A 11 -28.20 16.62 -40.42
C VAL A 11 -28.84 16.28 -39.08
N ALA A 12 -30.12 15.88 -39.07
CA ALA A 12 -30.79 15.45 -37.84
C ALA A 12 -30.17 14.18 -37.25
N VAL A 13 -29.80 13.21 -38.09
CA VAL A 13 -29.12 11.97 -37.66
C VAL A 13 -27.73 12.28 -37.08
N ILE A 14 -26.95 13.14 -37.72
CA ILE A 14 -25.63 13.54 -37.22
C ILE A 14 -25.78 14.29 -35.89
N LEU A 15 -26.72 15.23 -35.80
CA LEU A 15 -26.97 15.97 -34.56
C LEU A 15 -27.42 15.03 -33.44
N LEU A 16 -28.31 14.08 -33.72
CA LEU A 16 -28.75 13.06 -32.76
C LEU A 16 -27.60 12.14 -32.34
N ALA A 17 -26.75 11.71 -33.26
CA ALA A 17 -25.59 10.87 -32.94
C ALA A 17 -24.56 11.62 -32.09
N VAL A 18 -24.29 12.88 -32.41
CA VAL A 18 -23.36 13.73 -31.66
C VAL A 18 -23.92 14.08 -30.28
N SER A 19 -25.21 14.40 -30.17
CA SER A 19 -25.84 14.70 -28.88
C SER A 19 -26.01 13.46 -28.01
N ALA A 20 -26.33 12.30 -28.59
CA ALA A 20 -26.32 11.03 -27.86
C ALA A 20 -24.90 10.65 -27.43
N GLY A 21 -23.89 10.83 -28.27
CA GLY A 21 -22.48 10.62 -27.93
C GLY A 21 -22.00 11.55 -26.80
N ALA A 22 -22.37 12.83 -26.87
CA ALA A 22 -22.07 13.81 -25.82
C ALA A 22 -22.80 13.49 -24.51
N ALA A 23 -24.06 13.04 -24.57
CA ALA A 23 -24.81 12.61 -23.40
C ALA A 23 -24.22 11.35 -22.77
N VAL A 24 -23.80 10.37 -23.57
CA VAL A 24 -23.10 9.17 -23.08
C VAL A 24 -21.77 9.55 -22.43
N LEU A 25 -20.95 10.42 -23.03
CA LEU A 25 -19.68 10.88 -22.45
C LEU A 25 -19.90 11.70 -21.16
N ALA A 26 -20.92 12.54 -21.11
CA ALA A 26 -21.27 13.30 -19.91
C ALA A 26 -21.79 12.39 -18.78
N ASN A 27 -22.58 11.35 -19.10
CA ASN A 27 -23.00 10.34 -18.12
C ASN A 27 -21.88 9.35 -17.74
N SER A 28 -20.89 9.14 -18.61
CA SER A 28 -19.70 8.32 -18.32
C SER A 28 -18.77 9.02 -17.33
N GLY A 29 -18.69 10.35 -17.40
CA GLY A 29 -18.00 11.17 -16.40
C GLY A 29 -18.79 11.38 -15.10
N GLY A 30 -20.05 10.94 -15.08
CA GLY A 30 -20.98 11.01 -13.95
C GLY A 30 -21.12 9.71 -13.18
N SER A 31 -20.12 8.83 -13.23
CA SER A 31 -19.98 7.88 -12.12
C SER A 31 -19.66 8.73 -10.91
N GLU A 32 -20.60 8.88 -9.97
CA GLU A 32 -20.24 9.26 -8.60
C GLU A 32 -19.07 8.36 -8.22
N ALA A 33 -17.87 8.92 -8.26
CA ALA A 33 -16.66 8.18 -7.96
C ALA A 33 -16.87 7.72 -6.52
N LYS A 34 -17.03 6.41 -6.33
CA LYS A 34 -17.05 5.81 -5.01
C LYS A 34 -15.90 6.46 -4.22
N PRO A 35 -16.15 6.99 -3.00
CA PRO A 35 -15.11 7.69 -2.26
C PRO A 35 -13.82 6.88 -2.33
N ALA A 36 -12.74 7.51 -2.79
CA ALA A 36 -11.48 6.82 -2.98
C ALA A 36 -11.15 6.09 -1.69
N ASP A 37 -10.90 4.78 -1.77
CA ASP A 37 -10.47 4.00 -0.61
C ASP A 37 -9.01 4.36 -0.32
N VAL A 38 -8.81 5.52 0.33
CA VAL A 38 -7.48 6.06 0.64
C VAL A 38 -6.73 5.08 1.52
N ARG A 39 -7.40 4.51 2.53
CA ARG A 39 -6.78 3.55 3.45
C ARG A 39 -6.35 2.27 2.74
N GLY A 40 -7.19 1.70 1.89
CA GLY A 40 -6.83 0.53 1.08
C GLY A 40 -5.68 0.80 0.11
N GLN A 41 -5.64 1.99 -0.50
CA GLN A 41 -4.53 2.41 -1.37
C GLN A 41 -3.22 2.60 -0.59
N ILE A 42 -3.27 3.19 0.61
CA ILE A 42 -2.11 3.31 1.49
C ILE A 42 -1.59 1.93 1.89
N LEU A 43 -2.48 1.02 2.31
CA LEU A 43 -2.10 -0.36 2.67
C LEU A 43 -1.42 -1.08 1.50
N ALA A 44 -1.99 -0.97 0.29
CA ALA A 44 -1.42 -1.56 -0.91
C ALA A 44 -0.04 -0.96 -1.24
N LYS A 45 0.10 0.38 -1.20
CA LYS A 45 1.36 1.07 -1.47
C LYS A 45 2.42 0.69 -0.44
N MET A 46 2.09 0.78 0.86
CA MET A 46 3.00 0.45 1.97
C MET A 46 3.56 -0.97 1.81
N ARG A 47 2.67 -1.94 1.58
CA ARG A 47 3.05 -3.34 1.34
C ARG A 47 3.95 -3.50 0.12
N SER A 48 3.54 -2.94 -1.02
CA SER A 48 4.32 -3.07 -2.26
C SER A 48 5.71 -2.41 -2.15
N THR A 49 5.83 -1.31 -1.41
CA THR A 49 7.11 -0.63 -1.20
C THR A 49 8.03 -1.49 -0.33
N LEU A 50 7.51 -2.10 0.75
CA LEU A 50 8.29 -3.01 1.60
C LEU A 50 8.71 -4.29 0.88
N GLU A 51 7.84 -4.86 0.05
CA GLU A 51 8.13 -6.10 -0.69
C GLU A 51 9.13 -5.90 -1.83
N GLN A 52 9.36 -4.65 -2.25
CA GLN A 52 10.39 -4.28 -3.22
C GLN A 52 11.78 -4.06 -2.59
N VAL A 53 11.85 -3.97 -1.25
CA VAL A 53 13.13 -3.84 -0.56
C VAL A 53 13.91 -5.15 -0.69
N ASP A 54 15.21 -5.04 -0.96
CA ASP A 54 16.10 -6.19 -1.10
C ASP A 54 16.00 -7.15 0.11
N PRO A 55 15.91 -8.48 -0.09
CA PRO A 55 15.83 -9.44 1.01
C PRO A 55 16.99 -9.35 2.00
N GLY A 56 18.19 -8.92 1.56
CA GLY A 56 19.35 -8.70 2.42
C GLY A 56 19.20 -7.54 3.40
N GLN A 57 18.29 -6.60 3.14
CA GLN A 57 17.93 -5.52 4.09
C GLN A 57 16.99 -6.01 5.21
N HIS A 58 16.49 -7.24 5.12
CA HIS A 58 15.70 -7.87 6.19
C HIS A 58 16.57 -8.67 7.18
N ASN A 59 17.87 -8.33 7.27
CA ASN A 59 18.83 -8.98 8.15
C ASN A 59 18.66 -8.50 9.60
N HIS A 60 18.24 -9.38 10.49
CA HIS A 60 18.29 -9.16 11.93
C HIS A 60 19.25 -10.14 12.59
N ALA A 61 20.17 -9.61 13.40
CA ALA A 61 21.13 -10.38 14.19
C ALA A 61 22.00 -11.38 13.40
N GLY A 62 22.26 -11.12 12.12
CA GLY A 62 23.13 -11.96 11.29
C GLY A 62 22.44 -13.15 10.61
N HIS A 63 21.12 -13.27 10.72
CA HIS A 63 20.35 -14.23 9.93
C HIS A 63 20.09 -13.67 8.53
N GLN A 64 20.90 -14.11 7.57
CA GLN A 64 20.76 -13.70 6.18
C GLN A 64 19.89 -14.69 5.40
N ALA A 65 19.04 -14.16 4.53
CA ALA A 65 18.45 -14.91 3.45
C ALA A 65 19.57 -15.37 2.50
N THR A 66 19.63 -16.66 2.21
CA THR A 66 20.74 -17.28 1.47
C THR A 66 20.47 -17.45 -0.02
N ALA A 67 19.26 -17.13 -0.51
CA ALA A 67 18.82 -17.46 -1.86
C ALA A 67 18.65 -16.23 -2.77
N ALA A 68 19.26 -16.31 -3.96
CA ALA A 68 19.09 -15.37 -5.07
C ALA A 68 17.67 -15.37 -5.67
N GLU A 69 16.80 -16.29 -5.23
CA GLU A 69 15.41 -16.45 -5.68
C GLU A 69 14.40 -16.33 -4.53
N SER A 70 14.76 -15.64 -3.46
CA SER A 70 13.82 -15.40 -2.35
C SER A 70 13.02 -14.11 -2.56
N SER A 71 11.72 -14.15 -2.21
CA SER A 71 10.84 -12.98 -2.25
C SER A 71 10.48 -12.54 -0.84
N VAL A 72 10.45 -11.24 -0.59
CA VAL A 72 9.91 -10.67 0.64
C VAL A 72 8.39 -10.65 0.54
N VAL A 73 7.69 -11.17 1.56
CA VAL A 73 6.23 -11.08 1.68
C VAL A 73 5.90 -10.38 2.99
N CYS A 74 5.09 -9.32 2.93
CA CYS A 74 4.80 -8.46 4.08
C CYS A 74 3.30 -8.40 4.39
N GLY A 75 3.00 -8.55 5.69
CA GLY A 75 1.75 -8.08 6.27
C GLY A 75 1.96 -6.70 6.87
N VAL A 76 1.01 -5.80 6.68
CA VAL A 76 1.10 -4.40 7.12
C VAL A 76 -0.16 -3.97 7.84
N HIS A 77 0.00 -3.06 8.80
CA HIS A 77 -1.12 -2.41 9.48
C HIS A 77 -0.84 -0.91 9.59
N VAL A 78 -1.86 -0.08 9.33
CA VAL A 78 -1.74 1.39 9.34
C VAL A 78 -2.41 1.94 10.59
N TYR A 79 -1.63 2.60 11.43
CA TYR A 79 -2.13 3.33 12.60
C TYR A 79 -2.84 4.62 12.17
N GLY A 80 -2.24 5.33 11.20
CA GLY A 80 -2.78 6.56 10.65
C GLY A 80 -1.82 7.20 9.65
N TYR A 81 -2.20 8.37 9.16
CA TYR A 81 -1.44 9.09 8.14
C TYR A 81 -1.65 10.61 8.27
N GLU A 82 -0.76 11.38 7.66
CA GLU A 82 -0.80 12.84 7.65
C GLU A 82 -0.82 13.41 6.22
N PRO A 83 -1.62 14.45 5.95
CA PRO A 83 -2.62 15.03 6.86
C PRO A 83 -3.80 14.06 7.06
N ALA A 84 -4.39 14.07 8.26
CA ALA A 84 -5.39 13.06 8.68
C ALA A 84 -6.71 13.15 7.90
N ASP A 85 -6.98 14.31 7.28
CA ASP A 85 -8.16 14.59 6.45
C ASP A 85 -7.90 14.37 4.95
N ALA A 86 -6.76 13.81 4.56
CA ALA A 86 -6.46 13.52 3.17
C ALA A 86 -7.53 12.60 2.55
N THR A 87 -8.13 13.07 1.46
CA THR A 87 -9.15 12.33 0.68
C THR A 87 -8.57 11.64 -0.56
N ALA A 88 -7.27 11.79 -0.80
CA ALA A 88 -6.54 11.16 -1.89
C ALA A 88 -5.15 10.72 -1.41
N VAL A 89 -4.68 9.55 -1.86
CA VAL A 89 -3.34 9.03 -1.50
C VAL A 89 -2.21 9.98 -1.89
N ALA A 90 -2.37 10.71 -3.00
CA ALA A 90 -1.40 11.70 -3.48
C ALA A 90 -1.25 12.92 -2.55
N SER A 91 -2.19 13.13 -1.63
CA SER A 91 -2.12 14.20 -0.63
C SER A 91 -1.49 13.74 0.69
N VAL A 92 -1.28 12.43 0.86
CA VAL A 92 -0.66 11.85 2.05
C VAL A 92 0.86 12.07 1.98
N ARG A 93 1.42 12.52 3.09
CA ARG A 93 2.85 12.81 3.25
C ARG A 93 3.55 11.80 4.14
N THR A 94 2.88 11.38 5.22
CA THR A 94 3.45 10.47 6.21
C THR A 94 2.45 9.38 6.52
N VAL A 95 2.90 8.14 6.60
CA VAL A 95 2.11 7.00 7.08
C VAL A 95 2.82 6.38 8.26
N TYR A 96 2.09 6.15 9.34
CA TYR A 96 2.57 5.46 10.54
C TYR A 96 1.94 4.07 10.58
N GLY A 97 2.76 3.04 10.77
CA GLY A 97 2.25 1.68 10.76
C GLY A 97 3.17 0.64 11.37
N PHE A 98 2.75 -0.60 11.21
CA PHE A 98 3.46 -1.82 11.58
C PHE A 98 3.70 -2.66 10.34
N HIS A 99 4.81 -3.37 10.29
CA HIS A 99 5.02 -4.44 9.32
C HIS A 99 5.48 -5.72 10.01
N LEU A 100 5.14 -6.84 9.38
CA LEU A 100 5.74 -8.14 9.61
C LEU A 100 6.03 -8.75 8.24
N CYS A 101 7.31 -8.83 7.90
CA CYS A 101 7.78 -9.38 6.65
C CYS A 101 8.48 -10.71 6.89
N GLY A 102 8.27 -11.67 6.00
CA GLY A 102 9.00 -12.92 5.94
C GLY A 102 9.70 -13.08 4.59
N VAL A 103 10.90 -13.64 4.59
CA VAL A 103 11.61 -14.00 3.36
C VAL A 103 11.18 -15.41 2.95
N ALA A 104 10.43 -15.50 1.86
CA ALA A 104 9.94 -16.76 1.30
C ALA A 104 11.05 -17.44 0.49
N GLU A 105 11.80 -18.31 1.15
CA GLU A 105 12.70 -19.27 0.51
C GLU A 105 11.89 -20.47 0.02
N ALA A 106 12.30 -21.06 -1.11
CA ALA A 106 11.61 -22.21 -1.68
C ALA A 106 11.50 -23.37 -0.67
N ARG A 107 10.27 -23.88 -0.51
CA ARG A 107 9.91 -24.98 0.39
C ARG A 107 10.19 -24.73 1.87
N ARG A 108 10.43 -23.48 2.27
CA ARG A 108 10.71 -23.12 3.65
C ARG A 108 9.44 -22.65 4.38
N PRO A 109 8.94 -23.39 5.38
CA PRO A 109 7.70 -23.03 6.06
C PRO A 109 7.86 -21.77 6.92
N TRP A 110 6.75 -21.05 7.10
CA TRP A 110 6.68 -19.79 7.85
C TRP A 110 7.40 -19.86 9.20
N ASP A 111 7.23 -20.93 9.96
CA ASP A 111 7.75 -21.02 11.34
C ASP A 111 9.27 -20.89 11.44
N VAL A 112 10.00 -21.25 10.39
CA VAL A 112 11.48 -21.18 10.33
C VAL A 112 12.00 -20.14 9.34
N ALA A 113 11.13 -19.30 8.78
CA ALA A 113 11.49 -18.22 7.88
C ALA A 113 12.26 -17.10 8.59
N VAL A 114 13.16 -16.43 7.87
CA VAL A 114 13.73 -15.15 8.30
C VAL A 114 12.60 -14.12 8.31
N LYS A 115 12.44 -13.39 9.43
CA LYS A 115 11.37 -12.42 9.63
C LYS A 115 11.92 -11.14 10.20
N LEU A 116 11.30 -10.04 9.81
CA LEU A 116 11.49 -8.73 10.39
C LEU A 116 10.12 -8.16 10.73
N ALA A 117 9.98 -7.64 11.94
CA ALA A 117 8.77 -6.98 12.39
C ALA A 117 9.10 -5.71 13.16
N GLY A 118 8.25 -4.70 13.02
CA GLY A 118 8.40 -3.48 13.79
C GLY A 118 7.47 -2.36 13.35
N PRO A 119 7.43 -1.27 14.11
CA PRO A 119 6.83 -0.03 13.69
C PRO A 119 7.71 0.67 12.65
N LEU A 120 7.07 1.34 11.71
CA LEU A 120 7.73 2.13 10.69
C LEU A 120 6.98 3.42 10.37
N ILE A 121 7.72 4.38 9.82
CA ILE A 121 7.22 5.59 9.21
C ILE A 121 7.54 5.53 7.73
N MET A 122 6.52 5.71 6.88
CA MET A 122 6.69 5.81 5.44
C MET A 122 6.50 7.26 5.01
N ASP A 123 7.55 7.81 4.40
CA ASP A 123 7.53 9.13 3.78
C ASP A 123 7.00 8.99 2.34
N MET A 124 5.78 9.46 2.14
CA MET A 124 5.04 9.42 0.88
C MET A 124 5.33 10.63 -0.02
N SER A 125 6.21 11.54 0.41
CA SER A 125 6.56 12.74 -0.37
C SER A 125 7.55 12.48 -1.52
N ALA A 126 8.18 11.30 -1.56
CA ALA A 126 9.11 10.87 -2.58
C ALA A 126 8.62 9.63 -3.36
N ASP A 127 9.20 9.38 -4.53
CA ASP A 127 8.98 8.16 -5.32
C ASP A 127 10.34 7.50 -5.67
N PRO A 128 10.65 6.30 -5.13
CA PRO A 128 9.83 5.50 -4.23
C PRO A 128 9.66 6.14 -2.84
N PRO A 129 8.59 5.79 -2.08
CA PRO A 129 8.42 6.25 -0.70
C PRO A 129 9.61 5.88 0.18
N GLY A 130 10.02 6.82 1.03
CA GLY A 130 11.07 6.57 2.03
C GLY A 130 10.53 5.68 3.15
N ILE A 131 11.37 4.79 3.68
CA ILE A 131 11.04 3.95 4.84
C ILE A 131 11.98 4.34 5.99
N GLN A 132 11.40 4.58 7.16
CA GLN A 132 12.14 4.80 8.40
C GLN A 132 11.66 3.77 9.42
N VAL A 133 12.56 2.90 9.86
CA VAL A 133 12.33 1.93 10.94
C VAL A 133 12.79 2.51 12.27
N VAL A 134 12.24 2.01 13.37
CA VAL A 134 12.66 2.39 14.71
C VAL A 134 13.77 1.47 15.16
N GLU A 135 14.95 2.03 15.42
CA GLU A 135 16.10 1.29 15.93
C GLU A 135 16.63 1.97 17.18
N ALA A 136 17.02 1.18 18.18
CA ALA A 136 17.80 1.71 19.30
C ALA A 136 19.17 2.15 18.80
N THR A 137 19.71 3.23 19.39
CA THR A 137 21.08 3.68 19.14
C THR A 137 21.95 3.35 20.36
N ALA A 138 23.24 3.65 20.30
CA ALA A 138 24.12 3.52 21.46
C ALA A 138 23.65 4.36 22.67
N ASP A 139 22.98 5.49 22.41
CA ASP A 139 22.63 6.50 23.40
C ASP A 139 21.11 6.61 23.66
N THR A 140 20.28 5.92 22.86
CA THR A 140 18.83 6.04 22.93
C THR A 140 18.17 4.66 22.97
N MET A 141 17.45 4.41 24.06
CA MET A 141 16.65 3.20 24.22
C MET A 141 15.54 3.16 23.16
N TYR A 142 15.20 1.96 22.68
CA TYR A 142 14.17 1.75 21.67
C TYR A 142 12.84 2.47 21.97
N ILE A 143 12.38 2.39 23.23
CA ILE A 143 11.12 3.01 23.66
C ILE A 143 11.17 4.53 23.59
N ASP A 144 12.31 5.13 23.91
CA ASP A 144 12.47 6.58 23.84
C ASP A 144 12.58 7.03 22.39
N ARG A 145 13.31 6.26 21.56
CA ARG A 145 13.37 6.50 20.12
C ARG A 145 11.99 6.44 19.47
N LEU A 146 11.16 5.47 19.87
CA LEU A 146 9.80 5.35 19.37
C LEU A 146 8.97 6.61 19.68
N LYS A 147 9.08 7.15 20.90
CA LYS A 147 8.37 8.38 21.31
C LYS A 147 8.89 9.63 20.60
N GLU A 148 10.17 9.66 20.22
CA GLU A 148 10.74 10.75 19.42
C GLU A 148 10.22 10.74 17.98
N MET A 149 10.01 9.54 17.41
CA MET A 149 9.67 9.37 16.00
C MET A 149 8.16 9.40 15.74
N PHE A 150 7.33 8.91 16.67
CA PHE A 150 5.88 8.75 16.46
C PHE A 150 5.06 9.78 17.22
N PRO A 151 3.92 10.23 16.66
CA PRO A 151 2.89 10.93 17.42
C PRO A 151 2.50 10.13 18.68
N PRO A 152 2.22 10.79 19.82
CA PRO A 152 2.00 10.10 21.10
C PRO A 152 0.94 8.99 21.03
N SER A 153 -0.15 9.20 20.29
CA SER A 153 -1.22 8.21 20.10
C SER A 153 -0.75 6.94 19.38
N TYR A 154 0.18 7.06 18.43
CA TYR A 154 0.70 5.92 17.67
C TYR A 154 1.90 5.27 18.37
N ALA A 155 2.69 6.04 19.14
CA ALA A 155 3.80 5.52 19.92
C ALA A 155 3.34 4.52 20.99
N GLU A 156 2.15 4.71 21.59
CA GLU A 156 1.60 3.74 22.53
C GLU A 156 1.13 2.45 21.84
N LEU A 157 0.46 2.58 20.68
CA LEU A 157 0.05 1.43 19.87
C LEU A 157 1.27 0.61 19.43
N ALA A 158 2.29 1.28 18.89
CA ALA A 158 3.50 0.64 18.39
C ALA A 158 4.32 -0.13 19.44
N GLN A 159 4.10 0.10 20.75
CA GLN A 159 4.72 -0.69 21.82
C GLN A 159 4.01 -2.02 22.09
N LYS A 160 2.74 -2.11 21.72
CA LYS A 160 1.84 -3.23 22.07
C LYS A 160 1.43 -4.04 20.86
N GLU A 161 1.49 -3.45 19.67
CA GLU A 161 0.90 -4.01 18.46
C GLU A 161 1.63 -5.28 18.01
N ALA A 162 0.81 -6.24 17.60
CA ALA A 162 1.20 -7.29 16.67
C ALA A 162 0.24 -7.21 15.48
N LEU A 163 0.68 -7.68 14.31
CA LEU A 163 -0.16 -7.65 13.11
C LEU A 163 -1.52 -8.32 13.40
N PRO A 164 -2.67 -7.69 13.09
CA PRO A 164 -3.97 -8.23 13.47
C PRO A 164 -4.29 -9.55 12.76
N GLY A 165 -5.24 -10.32 13.31
CA GLY A 165 -5.55 -11.69 12.85
C GLY A 165 -5.84 -11.83 11.36
N PRO A 166 -6.66 -10.97 10.73
CA PRO A 166 -6.90 -11.00 9.29
C PRO A 166 -5.63 -10.79 8.46
N GLU A 167 -4.84 -9.77 8.80
CA GLU A 167 -3.59 -9.43 8.13
C GLU A 167 -2.53 -10.52 8.32
N MET A 168 -2.46 -11.14 9.50
CA MET A 168 -1.62 -12.32 9.76
C MET A 168 -2.03 -13.53 8.91
N SER A 169 -3.33 -13.75 8.74
CA SER A 169 -3.84 -14.88 7.95
C SER A 169 -3.56 -14.67 6.46
N GLU A 170 -3.74 -13.45 5.96
CA GLU A 170 -3.38 -13.08 4.59
C GLU A 170 -1.87 -13.21 4.35
N LEU A 171 -1.05 -12.71 5.28
CA LEU A 171 0.40 -12.83 5.22
C LEU A 171 0.84 -14.30 5.14
N ARG A 172 0.34 -15.16 6.03
CA ARG A 172 0.68 -16.59 6.02
C ARG A 172 0.34 -17.25 4.70
N ARG A 173 -0.88 -17.04 4.19
CA ARG A 173 -1.30 -17.61 2.90
C ARG A 173 -0.37 -17.17 1.76
N ARG A 174 -0.11 -15.87 1.66
CA ARG A 174 0.75 -15.32 0.60
C ARG A 174 2.20 -15.77 0.71
N TYR A 175 2.68 -15.95 1.92
CA TYR A 175 4.01 -16.49 2.17
C TYR A 175 4.09 -17.94 1.68
N ASP A 176 3.12 -18.79 2.05
CA ASP A 176 3.10 -20.20 1.63
C ASP A 176 3.02 -20.32 0.09
N ASP A 177 2.19 -19.48 -0.55
CA ASP A 177 2.12 -19.38 -2.01
C ASP A 177 3.49 -19.04 -2.63
N ALA A 178 4.20 -18.04 -2.06
CA ALA A 178 5.52 -17.62 -2.52
C ALA A 178 6.62 -18.67 -2.25
N ALA A 179 6.51 -19.43 -1.17
CA ALA A 179 7.42 -20.53 -0.82
C ALA A 179 7.11 -21.85 -1.57
N GLY A 180 5.96 -21.95 -2.25
CA GLY A 180 5.52 -23.16 -2.95
C GLY A 180 5.13 -24.30 -1.99
N LEU A 181 4.32 -23.97 -0.97
CA LEU A 181 3.84 -24.87 0.08
C LEU A 181 2.34 -25.17 -0.03
#